data_AF-A0A530YIB0-F1
#
_entry.id   AF-A0A530YIB0-F1
#
_cell.length_a   1.000
_cell.length_b   1.000
_cell.length_c   1.000
_cell.angle_alpha   90.00
_cell.angle_beta   90.00
_cell.angle_gamma   90.00
#
_symmetry.space_group_name_H-M   'P 1'
#
loop_
_entity.id
_entity.type
_entity.pdbx_description
1 polymer ?
#
loop_
_entity_poly.entity_id
_entity_poly.type
_entity_poly.pdbx_seq_one_letter_code
_entity_poly.pdbx_strand_id
1 'polypeptide(L)'
;QGGSAVLAGSDAAPTIENAVATGSIAPWAPAESLPLVYIAVKTNSAEAARVAASLRAGLSRFDTVTFIGRDADGPPDPVAEAISFVFDVLPGPTAGDVTLELQSVATGRVLLSRNLTAADSTPSTVEDSVAGILSSAVPASGAIYNYIEQSGLQTGLTECLLLNDKYYLDQGAKTHEAAYRCLEILVDRDAKSSLVFSELATLHLEAGTDHYAYPAGATIEQAMSLARRAVQMGPTSPYAHRAYGYLNSRLGNSEESIRWMRKAYELNPYDLSMAAAYAYGLIFAGRYREGTPILAHAAETSSAHPTWWDYGLFVGQFMAGDMNKAALAS
;
A
#
# COMPACT_ATOMS: atom_id res chain seq x y z
N GLN A 1 39.06 16.90 79.03
CA GLN A 1 38.20 17.93 79.62
C GLN A 1 37.18 18.29 78.56
N GLY A 2 35.87 18.19 78.69
CA GLY A 2 34.91 17.76 79.71
C GLY A 2 33.55 17.73 78.96
N GLY A 3 32.65 16.85 79.34
CA GLY A 3 31.37 16.66 78.63
C GLY A 3 30.29 17.69 78.96
N SER A 4 29.15 17.47 78.30
CA SER A 4 27.78 17.92 78.60
C SER A 4 27.29 19.26 78.03
N ALA A 5 26.31 19.19 77.12
CA ALA A 5 24.91 19.52 77.43
C ALA A 5 23.97 19.17 76.26
N VAL A 6 22.79 18.65 76.59
CA VAL A 6 21.68 18.23 75.72
C VAL A 6 20.46 19.12 76.03
N LEU A 7 19.50 19.15 75.08
CA LEU A 7 18.09 19.62 75.14
C LEU A 7 17.89 21.08 74.72
N ALA A 8 16.90 21.49 73.91
CA ALA A 8 15.68 20.92 73.33
C ALA A 8 15.44 21.68 71.98
N GLY A 9 14.79 21.19 70.93
CA GLY A 9 13.49 20.54 70.82
C GLY A 9 12.58 21.42 69.96
N SER A 10 12.17 20.96 68.78
CA SER A 10 10.85 21.20 68.16
C SER A 10 10.83 20.66 66.73
N ASP A 11 10.08 19.57 66.55
CA ASP A 11 9.66 19.03 65.25
C ASP A 11 8.75 20.01 64.51
N ALA A 12 9.03 20.23 63.23
CA ALA A 12 8.04 20.60 62.22
C ALA A 12 8.56 20.15 60.84
N ALA A 13 7.99 19.06 60.33
CA ALA A 13 8.22 18.56 58.99
C ALA A 13 7.62 19.51 57.94
N PRO A 14 8.25 19.68 56.75
CA PRO A 14 7.69 20.52 55.71
C PRO A 14 6.54 19.82 54.99
N THR A 15 5.51 20.60 54.72
CA THR A 15 4.33 20.30 53.90
C THR A 15 4.71 19.75 52.52
N ILE A 16 4.14 18.61 52.15
CA ILE A 16 4.21 18.04 50.79
C ILE A 16 3.36 18.91 49.86
N GLU A 17 4.01 19.59 48.92
CA GLU A 17 3.35 20.20 47.77
C GLU A 17 2.72 19.11 46.89
N ASN A 18 1.40 19.20 46.71
CA ASN A 18 0.66 18.35 45.79
C ASN A 18 1.16 18.59 44.36
N ALA A 19 1.86 17.62 43.80
CA ALA A 19 2.16 17.57 42.38
C ALA A 19 0.85 17.47 41.58
N VAL A 20 0.57 18.52 40.81
CA VAL A 20 -0.50 18.56 39.81
C VAL A 20 -0.24 17.47 38.79
N ALA A 21 -1.23 16.59 38.60
CA ALA A 21 -1.19 15.55 37.58
C ALA A 21 -1.03 16.17 36.19
N THR A 22 0.14 15.99 35.58
CA THR A 22 0.34 16.28 34.15
C THR A 22 -0.50 15.27 33.35
N GLY A 23 -1.45 15.79 32.58
CA GLY A 23 -2.30 15.00 31.70
C GLY A 23 -1.48 14.07 30.82
N SER A 24 -1.88 12.80 30.79
CA SER A 24 -1.30 11.78 29.93
C SER A 24 -1.49 12.21 28.47
N ILE A 25 -0.41 12.59 27.80
CA ILE A 25 -0.41 12.76 26.35
C ILE A 25 -0.60 11.35 25.78
N ALA A 26 -1.74 11.12 25.13
CA ALA A 26 -1.97 9.86 24.41
C ALA A 26 -0.77 9.62 23.46
N PRO A 27 -0.19 8.41 23.42
CA PRO A 27 0.94 8.14 22.56
C PRO A 27 0.54 8.46 21.11
N TRP A 28 1.26 9.40 20.50
CA TRP A 28 1.07 9.80 19.11
C TRP A 28 1.30 8.57 18.23
N ALA A 29 0.27 8.10 17.51
CA ALA A 29 0.41 7.01 16.55
C ALA A 29 1.48 7.39 15.51
N PRO A 30 2.49 6.55 15.23
CA PRO A 30 3.60 6.92 14.36
C PRO A 30 3.09 7.56 13.06
N ALA A 31 3.65 8.70 12.65
CA ALA A 31 3.16 9.45 11.49
C ALA A 31 3.12 8.60 10.19
N GLU A 32 3.87 7.50 10.16
CA GLU A 32 4.01 6.58 9.03
C GLU A 32 3.50 5.16 9.36
N SER A 33 2.58 5.03 10.32
CA SER A 33 1.96 3.73 10.63
C SER A 33 1.20 3.18 9.41
N LEU A 34 1.34 1.88 9.19
CA LEU A 34 0.65 1.14 8.14
C LEU A 34 -0.19 0.01 8.74
N PRO A 35 -1.24 -0.47 8.04
CA PRO A 35 -2.02 -1.60 8.49
C PRO A 35 -1.16 -2.84 8.71
N LEU A 36 -1.40 -3.56 9.80
CA LEU A 36 -0.72 -4.83 10.07
C LEU A 36 -1.49 -5.97 9.41
N VAL A 37 -0.77 -6.89 8.76
CA VAL A 37 -1.38 -8.07 8.15
C VAL A 37 -0.72 -9.34 8.67
N TYR A 38 -1.55 -10.28 9.10
CA TYR A 38 -1.18 -11.62 9.56
C TYR A 38 -1.72 -12.68 8.60
N ILE A 39 -1.21 -13.91 8.73
CA ILE A 39 -1.78 -15.10 8.10
C ILE A 39 -2.00 -16.14 9.18
N ALA A 40 -3.19 -16.72 9.23
CA ALA A 40 -3.50 -17.85 10.08
C ALA A 40 -3.94 -19.04 9.22
N VAL A 41 -3.29 -20.19 9.39
CA VAL A 41 -3.60 -21.40 8.62
C VAL A 41 -4.35 -22.38 9.51
N LYS A 42 -5.63 -22.61 9.20
CA LYS A 42 -6.56 -23.40 10.03
C LYS A 42 -6.90 -24.77 9.40
N THR A 43 -6.06 -25.23 8.47
CA THR A 43 -6.19 -26.53 7.80
C THR A 43 -4.81 -27.09 7.41
N ASN A 44 -4.69 -28.42 7.31
CA ASN A 44 -3.44 -29.13 7.06
C ASN A 44 -3.34 -29.74 5.66
N SER A 45 -4.07 -29.22 4.66
CA SER A 45 -3.99 -29.73 3.28
C SER A 45 -2.76 -29.22 2.52
N ALA A 46 -2.33 -29.97 1.49
CA ALA A 46 -1.22 -29.56 0.64
C ALA A 46 -1.56 -28.29 -0.18
N GLU A 47 -2.82 -28.17 -0.59
CA GLU A 47 -3.39 -27.02 -1.28
C GLU A 47 -3.30 -25.77 -0.40
N ALA A 48 -3.73 -25.86 0.86
CA ALA A 48 -3.67 -24.76 1.80
C ALA A 48 -2.23 -24.36 2.13
N ALA A 49 -1.31 -25.33 2.23
CA ALA A 49 0.11 -25.04 2.42
C ALA A 49 0.70 -24.26 1.23
N ARG A 50 0.33 -24.60 -0.01
CA ARG A 50 0.76 -23.85 -1.22
C ARG A 50 0.18 -22.43 -1.23
N VAL A 51 -1.12 -22.30 -0.97
CA VAL A 51 -1.79 -20.99 -0.89
C VAL A 51 -1.16 -20.13 0.21
N ALA A 52 -0.92 -20.67 1.40
CA ALA A 52 -0.29 -19.95 2.50
C ALA A 52 1.17 -19.56 2.21
N ALA A 53 1.92 -20.38 1.45
CA ALA A 53 3.27 -20.03 1.01
C ALA A 53 3.24 -18.87 0.00
N SER A 54 2.33 -18.93 -0.97
CA SER A 54 2.09 -17.88 -1.97
C SER A 54 1.66 -16.56 -1.31
N LEU A 55 0.75 -16.60 -0.34
CA LEU A 55 0.35 -15.41 0.45
C LEU A 55 1.51 -14.78 1.20
N ARG A 56 2.36 -15.59 1.87
CA ARG A 56 3.56 -15.08 2.55
C ARG A 56 4.51 -14.40 1.57
N ALA A 57 4.73 -15.02 0.41
CA ALA A 57 5.59 -14.48 -0.63
C ALA A 57 5.05 -13.16 -1.19
N GLY A 58 3.73 -13.04 -1.40
CA GLY A 58 3.09 -11.83 -1.90
C GLY A 58 3.03 -10.71 -0.87
N LEU A 59 2.52 -10.97 0.34
CA LEU A 59 2.34 -9.95 1.38
C LEU A 59 3.65 -9.28 1.79
N SER A 60 4.77 -9.99 1.75
CA SER A 60 6.10 -9.43 2.03
C SER A 60 6.61 -8.40 1.01
N ARG A 61 5.89 -8.21 -0.11
CA ARG A 61 6.30 -7.34 -1.23
C ARG A 61 5.47 -6.08 -1.37
N PHE A 62 4.44 -5.91 -0.54
CA PHE A 62 3.63 -4.70 -0.51
C PHE A 62 4.22 -3.70 0.47
N ASP A 63 4.44 -2.48 0.00
CA ASP A 63 4.88 -1.37 0.86
C ASP A 63 3.71 -0.73 1.62
N THR A 64 2.45 -1.00 1.22
CA THR A 64 1.24 -0.36 1.77
C THR A 64 0.75 -1.01 3.05
N VAL A 65 1.36 -2.12 3.49
CA VAL A 65 1.03 -2.81 4.74
C VAL A 65 2.32 -3.29 5.40
N THR A 66 2.26 -3.55 6.70
CA THR A 66 3.32 -4.26 7.41
C THR A 66 2.89 -5.70 7.60
N PHE A 67 3.55 -6.62 6.90
CA PHE A 67 3.29 -8.05 7.04
C PHE A 67 4.07 -8.66 8.22
N ILE A 68 3.36 -9.42 9.06
CA ILE A 68 3.94 -10.18 10.18
C ILE A 68 3.69 -11.67 9.92
N GLY A 69 4.77 -12.42 9.65
CA GLY A 69 4.70 -13.84 9.25
C GLY A 69 4.37 -14.86 10.35
N ARG A 70 4.01 -14.40 11.54
CA ARG A 70 3.56 -15.23 12.67
C ARG A 70 2.07 -15.01 12.91
N ASP A 71 1.43 -15.91 13.64
CA ASP A 71 0.08 -15.69 14.15
C ASP A 71 0.04 -14.42 15.01
N ALA A 72 -1.15 -13.84 15.18
CA ALA A 72 -1.38 -12.64 16.00
C ALA A 72 -1.29 -12.95 17.50
N ASP A 73 -0.22 -13.63 17.92
CA ASP A 73 0.07 -14.00 19.31
C ASP A 73 0.98 -12.93 19.94
N GLY A 74 0.38 -12.07 20.75
CA GLY A 74 1.07 -11.04 21.54
C GLY A 74 0.08 -10.17 22.32
N PRO A 75 0.52 -9.48 23.38
CA PRO A 75 -0.34 -8.53 24.08
C PRO A 75 -0.78 -7.40 23.11
N PRO A 76 -2.07 -7.04 23.10
CA PRO A 76 -2.63 -5.95 22.31
C PRO A 76 -1.84 -4.65 22.40
N ASP A 77 -1.45 -4.07 21.25
CA ASP A 77 -1.38 -2.61 21.14
C ASP A 77 -2.74 -2.15 20.59
N PRO A 78 -3.57 -1.45 21.39
CA PRO A 78 -4.93 -1.08 21.00
C PRO A 78 -5.02 -0.29 19.70
N VAL A 79 -3.98 0.50 19.37
CA VAL A 79 -3.95 1.30 18.14
C VAL A 79 -3.56 0.42 16.94
N ALA A 80 -2.58 -0.45 17.12
CA ALA A 80 -2.19 -1.41 16.08
C ALA A 80 -3.31 -2.43 15.79
N GLU A 81 -4.08 -2.84 16.81
CA GLU A 81 -5.19 -3.77 16.66
C GLU A 81 -6.33 -3.23 15.80
N ALA A 82 -6.65 -1.94 15.91
CA ALA A 82 -7.76 -1.33 15.16
C ALA A 82 -7.57 -1.43 13.64
N ILE A 83 -6.33 -1.36 13.16
CA ILE A 83 -5.95 -1.52 11.75
C ILE A 83 -5.11 -2.79 11.51
N SER A 84 -5.36 -3.83 12.31
CA SER A 84 -4.80 -5.17 12.11
C SER A 84 -5.79 -6.06 11.37
N PHE A 85 -5.27 -6.85 10.43
CA PHE A 85 -6.03 -7.75 9.58
C PHE A 85 -5.38 -9.12 9.51
N VAL A 86 -6.18 -10.17 9.32
CA VAL A 86 -5.70 -11.54 9.17
C VAL A 86 -6.26 -12.16 7.90
N PHE A 87 -5.40 -12.81 7.13
CA PHE A 87 -5.80 -13.76 6.10
C PHE A 87 -5.90 -15.15 6.72
N ASP A 88 -7.13 -15.61 6.91
CA ASP A 88 -7.45 -16.97 7.31
C ASP A 88 -7.42 -17.90 6.09
N VAL A 89 -6.59 -18.94 6.18
CA VAL A 89 -6.56 -20.05 5.21
C VAL A 89 -7.36 -21.21 5.79
N LEU A 90 -8.55 -21.41 5.26
CA LEU A 90 -9.58 -22.31 5.75
C LEU A 90 -9.81 -23.48 4.78
N PRO A 91 -10.37 -24.62 5.25
CA PRO A 91 -10.87 -25.64 4.34
C PRO A 91 -12.00 -25.08 3.47
N GLY A 92 -11.98 -25.38 2.18
CA GLY A 92 -13.04 -25.01 1.24
C GLY A 92 -14.28 -25.91 1.34
N PRO A 93 -15.36 -25.56 0.61
CA PRO A 93 -16.62 -26.31 0.62
C PRO A 93 -16.50 -27.69 -0.03
N THR A 94 -15.55 -27.87 -0.94
CA THR A 94 -15.25 -29.15 -1.61
C THR A 94 -13.89 -29.67 -1.16
N ALA A 95 -13.70 -31.00 -1.20
CA ALA A 95 -12.40 -31.59 -0.95
C ALA A 95 -11.36 -31.06 -1.95
N GLY A 96 -10.27 -30.48 -1.43
CA GLY A 96 -9.21 -29.86 -2.23
C GLY A 96 -9.40 -28.36 -2.46
N ASP A 97 -10.56 -27.79 -2.11
CA ASP A 97 -10.75 -26.35 -2.14
C ASP A 97 -10.11 -25.69 -0.89
N VAL A 98 -9.70 -24.44 -1.04
CA VAL A 98 -9.16 -23.59 0.02
C VAL A 98 -9.96 -22.30 0.06
N THR A 99 -10.57 -22.00 1.20
CA THR A 99 -11.21 -20.69 1.40
C THR A 99 -10.20 -19.73 2.01
N LEU A 100 -10.08 -18.55 1.41
CA LEU A 100 -9.34 -17.42 1.95
C LEU A 100 -10.30 -16.35 2.44
N GLU A 101 -10.16 -15.98 3.71
CA GLU A 101 -10.91 -14.87 4.30
C GLU A 101 -9.98 -13.80 4.83
N LEU A 102 -10.24 -12.54 4.46
CA LEU A 102 -9.62 -11.39 5.08
C LEU A 102 -10.54 -10.87 6.17
N GLN A 103 -10.04 -10.74 7.40
CA GLN A 103 -10.83 -10.29 8.54
C GLN A 103 -10.13 -9.16 9.29
N SER A 104 -10.92 -8.24 9.87
CA SER A 104 -10.43 -7.30 10.89
C SER A 104 -10.16 -8.06 12.18
N VAL A 105 -8.96 -7.93 12.74
CA VAL A 105 -8.59 -8.58 14.01
C VAL A 105 -9.41 -8.00 15.17
N ALA A 106 -9.60 -6.68 15.21
CA ALA A 106 -10.34 -6.01 16.28
C ALA A 106 -11.83 -6.38 16.33
N THR A 107 -12.47 -6.61 15.18
CA THR A 107 -13.93 -6.76 15.11
C THR A 107 -14.40 -8.14 14.66
N GLY A 108 -13.51 -8.96 14.10
CA GLY A 108 -13.88 -10.22 13.44
C GLY A 108 -14.70 -10.03 12.16
N ARG A 109 -14.89 -8.79 11.67
CA ARG A 109 -15.63 -8.53 10.44
C ARG A 109 -14.86 -9.12 9.26
N VAL A 110 -15.53 -9.94 8.45
CA VAL A 110 -15.02 -10.42 7.17
C VAL A 110 -15.09 -9.28 6.13
N LEU A 111 -13.94 -8.94 5.55
CA LEU A 111 -13.80 -7.92 4.50
C LEU A 111 -13.86 -8.56 3.10
N LEU A 112 -13.30 -9.77 2.96
CA LEU A 112 -13.22 -10.51 1.72
C LEU A 112 -13.33 -12.00 2.03
N SER A 113 -14.07 -12.75 1.21
CA SER A 113 -14.04 -14.21 1.20
C SER A 113 -13.93 -14.71 -0.24
N ARG A 114 -13.00 -15.63 -0.49
CA ARG A 114 -12.71 -16.20 -1.81
C ARG A 114 -12.46 -17.69 -1.68
N ASN A 115 -13.16 -18.49 -2.48
CA ASN A 115 -12.91 -19.91 -2.60
C ASN A 115 -11.93 -20.15 -3.76
N LEU A 116 -10.78 -20.72 -3.47
CA LEU A 116 -9.84 -21.24 -4.46
C LEU A 116 -10.13 -22.72 -4.66
N THR A 117 -10.46 -23.11 -5.88
CA THR A 117 -10.64 -24.52 -6.20
C THR A 117 -9.31 -25.27 -6.16
N ALA A 118 -9.37 -26.60 -6.20
CA ALA A 118 -8.17 -27.42 -6.39
C ALA A 118 -7.35 -27.02 -7.64
N ALA A 119 -8.01 -26.51 -8.70
CA ALA A 119 -7.36 -26.05 -9.92
C ALA A 119 -6.67 -24.67 -9.75
N ASP A 120 -7.20 -23.81 -8.89
CA ASP A 120 -6.62 -22.49 -8.59
C ASP A 120 -5.42 -22.60 -7.63
N SER A 121 -5.30 -23.71 -6.90
CA SER A 121 -4.25 -23.95 -5.92
C SER A 121 -3.14 -24.89 -6.41
N THR A 122 -3.02 -25.10 -7.73
CA THR A 122 -1.93 -25.90 -8.31
C THR A 122 -0.62 -25.12 -8.33
N PRO A 123 0.56 -25.78 -8.40
CA PRO A 123 1.85 -25.08 -8.48
C PRO A 123 1.96 -24.07 -9.63
N SER A 124 1.23 -24.28 -10.73
CA SER A 124 1.26 -23.40 -11.91
C SER A 124 0.28 -22.22 -11.85
N THR A 125 -0.70 -22.23 -10.94
CA THR A 125 -1.80 -21.24 -10.92
C THR A 125 -1.92 -20.48 -9.60
N VAL A 126 -1.39 -21.05 -8.51
CA VAL A 126 -1.55 -20.50 -7.15
C VAL A 126 -0.96 -19.10 -6.99
N GLU A 127 0.08 -18.75 -7.74
CA GLU A 127 0.66 -17.40 -7.67
C GLU A 127 -0.28 -16.37 -8.29
N ASP A 128 -0.80 -16.63 -9.49
CA ASP A 128 -1.77 -15.75 -10.17
C ASP A 128 -3.07 -15.60 -9.37
N SER A 129 -3.62 -16.71 -8.86
CA SER A 129 -4.84 -16.66 -8.05
C SER A 129 -4.66 -15.84 -6.77
N VAL A 130 -3.50 -15.96 -6.11
CA VAL A 130 -3.18 -15.15 -4.94
C VAL A 130 -2.87 -13.69 -5.31
N ALA A 131 -2.23 -13.43 -6.44
CA ALA A 131 -1.98 -12.08 -6.94
C ALA A 131 -3.28 -11.30 -7.14
N GLY A 132 -4.31 -11.91 -7.75
CA GLY A 132 -5.63 -11.29 -7.89
C GLY A 132 -6.29 -10.93 -6.56
N ILE A 133 -6.16 -11.81 -5.55
CA ILE A 133 -6.68 -11.58 -4.19
C ILE A 133 -5.93 -10.44 -3.51
N LEU A 134 -4.60 -10.48 -3.49
CA LEU A 134 -3.78 -9.46 -2.83
C LEU A 134 -3.93 -8.09 -3.51
N SER A 135 -4.00 -8.05 -4.83
CA SER A 135 -4.24 -6.80 -5.59
C SER A 135 -5.59 -6.15 -5.26
N SER A 136 -6.61 -6.95 -4.93
CA SER A 136 -7.94 -6.44 -4.55
C SER A 136 -8.02 -6.08 -3.05
N ALA A 137 -7.04 -6.47 -2.24
CA ALA A 137 -7.11 -6.38 -0.78
C ALA A 137 -6.13 -5.37 -0.17
N VAL A 138 -4.89 -5.34 -0.65
CA VAL A 138 -3.72 -4.76 0.04
C VAL A 138 -3.36 -3.32 -0.39
N PRO A 139 -3.48 -2.93 -1.68
CA PRO A 139 -3.27 -1.54 -2.10
C PRO A 139 -4.23 -0.55 -1.43
N ALA A 140 -3.95 0.75 -1.57
CA ALA A 140 -4.79 1.83 -1.03
C ALA A 140 -6.25 1.82 -1.53
N SER A 141 -6.49 1.31 -2.74
CA SER A 141 -7.83 1.08 -3.29
C SER A 141 -8.51 -0.21 -2.82
N GLY A 142 -7.77 -1.06 -2.08
CA GLY A 142 -8.17 -2.41 -1.70
C GLY A 142 -9.07 -2.49 -0.48
N ALA A 143 -9.56 -3.70 -0.19
CA ALA A 143 -10.48 -3.98 0.90
C ALA A 143 -10.00 -3.50 2.29
N ILE A 144 -8.69 -3.60 2.59
CA ILE A 144 -8.11 -3.15 3.87
C ILE A 144 -8.34 -1.65 4.06
N TYR A 145 -7.91 -0.85 3.09
CA TYR A 145 -7.98 0.60 3.16
C TYR A 145 -9.43 1.09 3.10
N ASN A 146 -10.30 0.45 2.32
CA ASN A 146 -11.73 0.71 2.32
C ASN A 146 -12.37 0.51 3.69
N TYR A 147 -11.99 -0.55 4.43
CA TYR A 147 -12.48 -0.75 5.80
C TYR A 147 -11.99 0.35 6.75
N ILE A 148 -10.72 0.73 6.64
CA ILE A 148 -10.12 1.79 7.47
C ILE A 148 -10.86 3.11 7.26
N GLU A 149 -11.09 3.50 6.00
CA GLU A 149 -11.80 4.74 5.66
C GLU A 149 -13.25 4.73 6.17
N GLN A 150 -13.99 3.64 5.92
CA GLN A 150 -15.38 3.49 6.39
C GLN A 150 -15.50 3.52 7.92
N SER A 151 -14.45 3.09 8.62
CA SER A 151 -14.41 3.04 10.08
C SER A 151 -13.81 4.30 10.70
N GLY A 152 -13.31 5.26 9.89
CA GLY A 152 -12.67 6.49 10.37
C GLY A 152 -11.37 6.25 11.14
N LEU A 153 -10.61 5.22 10.76
CA LEU A 153 -9.40 4.76 11.46
C LEU A 153 -8.10 5.27 10.81
N GLN A 154 -8.19 5.92 9.66
CA GLN A 154 -7.04 6.42 8.93
C GLN A 154 -6.35 7.55 9.68
N THR A 155 -5.03 7.47 9.78
CA THR A 155 -4.18 8.54 10.31
C THR A 155 -2.85 8.54 9.56
N GLY A 156 -2.14 9.67 9.58
CA GLY A 156 -0.77 9.77 9.05
C GLY A 156 -0.66 9.29 7.60
N LEU A 157 0.30 8.40 7.33
CA LEU A 157 0.52 7.84 5.99
C LEU A 157 -0.71 7.11 5.44
N THR A 158 -1.45 6.35 6.24
CA THR A 158 -2.67 5.67 5.77
C THR A 158 -3.72 6.66 5.26
N GLU A 159 -3.89 7.79 5.94
CA GLU A 159 -4.79 8.87 5.49
C GLU A 159 -4.30 9.48 4.18
N CYS A 160 -3.01 9.78 4.06
CA CYS A 160 -2.45 10.37 2.85
C CYS A 160 -2.55 9.43 1.63
N LEU A 161 -2.40 8.12 1.84
CA LEU A 161 -2.58 7.12 0.77
C LEU A 161 -4.03 7.06 0.27
N LEU A 162 -5.02 7.15 1.18
CA LEU A 162 -6.44 7.23 0.80
C LEU A 162 -6.77 8.50 0.03
N LEU A 163 -6.25 9.65 0.46
CA LEU A 163 -6.43 10.91 -0.26
C LEU A 163 -5.80 10.86 -1.66
N ASN A 164 -4.64 10.22 -1.79
CA ASN A 164 -3.97 10.01 -3.06
C ASN A 164 -4.76 9.06 -3.98
N ASP A 165 -5.29 7.95 -3.44
CA ASP A 165 -6.15 7.04 -4.21
C ASP A 165 -7.41 7.75 -4.73
N LYS A 166 -8.06 8.54 -3.86
CA LYS A 166 -9.20 9.37 -4.24
C LYS A 166 -8.90 10.35 -5.37
N TYR A 167 -7.70 10.91 -5.41
CA TYR A 167 -7.28 11.75 -6.52
C TYR A 167 -7.20 10.99 -7.84
N TYR A 168 -6.67 9.76 -7.87
CA TYR A 168 -6.65 8.97 -9.12
C TYR A 168 -8.03 8.46 -9.55
N LEU A 169 -8.99 8.35 -8.62
CA LEU A 169 -10.40 8.05 -8.93
C LEU A 169 -11.17 9.27 -9.45
N ASP A 170 -10.84 10.47 -8.95
CA ASP A 170 -11.47 11.74 -9.30
C ASP A 170 -10.40 12.83 -9.43
N GLN A 171 -9.74 12.87 -10.59
CA GLN A 171 -8.63 13.79 -10.83
C GLN A 171 -9.12 15.24 -10.95
N GLY A 172 -8.64 16.08 -10.05
CA GLY A 172 -8.91 17.51 -10.08
C GLY A 172 -8.09 18.28 -9.06
N ALA A 173 -8.07 19.61 -9.20
CA ALA A 173 -7.22 20.48 -8.38
C ALA A 173 -7.46 20.31 -6.86
N LYS A 174 -8.70 20.08 -6.45
CA LYS A 174 -9.06 19.92 -5.02
C LYS A 174 -8.58 18.59 -4.43
N THR A 175 -8.78 17.49 -5.15
CA THR A 175 -8.35 16.15 -4.69
C THR A 175 -6.83 16.05 -4.74
N HIS A 176 -6.21 16.62 -5.77
CA HIS A 176 -4.75 16.76 -5.88
C HIS A 176 -4.17 17.52 -4.69
N GLU A 177 -4.66 18.73 -4.41
CA GLU A 177 -4.12 19.57 -3.33
C GLU A 177 -4.25 18.88 -1.96
N ALA A 178 -5.37 18.20 -1.71
CA ALA A 178 -5.58 17.44 -0.48
C ALA A 178 -4.54 16.31 -0.31
N ALA A 179 -4.33 15.50 -1.36
CA ALA A 179 -3.35 14.42 -1.34
C ALA A 179 -1.91 14.96 -1.19
N TYR A 180 -1.56 15.96 -1.99
CA TYR A 180 -0.23 16.56 -2.00
C TYR A 180 0.11 17.13 -0.61
N ARG A 181 -0.77 17.97 -0.04
CA ARG A 181 -0.54 18.59 1.28
C ARG A 181 -0.38 17.55 2.38
N CYS A 182 -1.16 16.48 2.34
CA CYS A 182 -1.04 15.41 3.35
C CYS A 182 0.37 14.80 3.33
N LEU A 183 0.86 14.43 2.15
CA LEU A 183 2.19 13.85 1.98
C LEU A 183 3.31 14.86 2.28
N GLU A 184 3.13 16.13 1.91
CA GLU A 184 4.05 17.21 2.23
C GLU A 184 4.23 17.40 3.74
N ILE A 185 3.13 17.37 4.50
CA ILE A 185 3.18 17.43 5.98
C ILE A 185 4.00 16.27 6.56
N LEU A 186 3.94 15.08 5.96
CA LEU A 186 4.78 13.96 6.39
C LEU A 186 6.26 14.23 6.09
N VAL A 187 6.59 14.77 4.91
CA VAL A 187 7.96 15.16 4.57
C VAL A 187 8.49 16.23 5.53
N ASP A 188 7.69 17.24 5.87
CA ASP A 188 8.04 18.30 6.83
C ASP A 188 8.28 17.76 8.24
N ARG A 189 7.71 16.59 8.55
CA ARG A 189 7.92 15.84 9.80
C ARG A 189 9.01 14.77 9.67
N ASP A 190 9.90 14.93 8.70
CA ASP A 190 11.05 14.06 8.44
C ASP A 190 10.69 12.60 8.08
N ALA A 191 9.61 12.42 7.31
CA ALA A 191 9.19 11.09 6.84
C ALA A 191 10.33 10.32 6.15
N LYS A 192 10.35 9.01 6.39
CA LYS A 192 11.35 8.09 5.84
C LYS A 192 10.80 7.09 4.82
N SER A 193 9.48 6.95 4.73
CA SER A 193 8.85 5.99 3.84
C SER A 193 9.11 6.32 2.37
N SER A 194 9.51 5.32 1.60
CA SER A 194 9.62 5.43 0.16
C SER A 194 8.27 5.73 -0.49
N LEU A 195 7.16 5.27 0.08
CA LEU A 195 5.81 5.56 -0.42
C LEU A 195 5.51 7.06 -0.41
N VAL A 196 5.87 7.76 0.66
CA VAL A 196 5.66 9.21 0.77
C VAL A 196 6.31 9.92 -0.41
N PHE A 197 7.59 9.63 -0.66
CA PHE A 197 8.33 10.25 -1.77
C PHE A 197 7.85 9.76 -3.14
N SER A 198 7.39 8.52 -3.27
CA SER A 198 6.88 7.96 -4.53
C SER A 198 5.61 8.67 -5.00
N GLU A 199 4.65 8.79 -4.10
CA GLU A 199 3.36 9.41 -4.41
C GLU A 199 3.51 10.93 -4.53
N LEU A 200 4.31 11.56 -3.67
CA LEU A 200 4.58 13.00 -3.77
C LEU A 200 5.30 13.36 -5.07
N ALA A 201 6.25 12.54 -5.55
CA ALA A 201 6.91 12.77 -6.83
C ALA A 201 5.92 12.77 -8.00
N THR A 202 4.97 11.84 -7.97
CA THR A 202 3.96 11.67 -9.01
C THR A 202 2.98 12.85 -9.00
N LEU A 203 2.44 13.21 -7.84
CA LEU A 203 1.57 14.38 -7.69
C LEU A 203 2.30 15.69 -8.04
N HIS A 204 3.60 15.82 -7.73
CA HIS A 204 4.37 17.02 -8.06
C HIS A 204 4.55 17.18 -9.58
N LEU A 205 4.78 16.08 -10.31
CA LEU A 205 4.81 16.12 -11.76
C LEU A 205 3.46 16.57 -12.32
N GLU A 206 2.37 15.99 -11.82
CA GLU A 206 1.02 16.27 -12.31
C GLU A 206 0.56 17.68 -12.00
N ALA A 207 0.98 18.27 -10.86
CA ALA A 207 0.79 19.69 -10.60
C ALA A 207 1.35 20.57 -11.73
N GLY A 208 2.53 20.23 -12.23
CA GLY A 208 3.17 20.92 -13.35
C GLY A 208 2.48 20.66 -14.69
N THR A 209 2.15 19.40 -15.00
CA THR A 209 1.57 19.03 -16.30
C THR A 209 0.11 19.44 -16.46
N ASP A 210 -0.65 19.43 -15.37
CA ASP A 210 -2.09 19.66 -15.37
C ASP A 210 -2.42 21.09 -14.89
N HIS A 211 -1.39 21.89 -14.63
CA HIS A 211 -1.47 23.30 -14.22
C HIS A 211 -2.29 23.52 -12.94
N TYR A 212 -2.17 22.63 -11.96
CA TYR A 212 -2.76 22.85 -10.65
C TYR A 212 -2.09 24.02 -9.93
N ALA A 213 -2.88 24.74 -9.13
CA ALA A 213 -2.39 25.92 -8.40
C ALA A 213 -1.41 25.57 -7.27
N TYR A 214 -1.45 24.33 -6.77
CA TYR A 214 -0.61 23.86 -5.67
C TYR A 214 0.16 22.59 -6.07
N PRO A 215 1.43 22.43 -5.64
CA PRO A 215 2.28 23.47 -5.05
C PRO A 215 2.59 24.57 -6.08
N ALA A 216 2.79 25.80 -5.59
CA ALA A 216 3.15 26.90 -6.47
C ALA A 216 4.54 26.66 -7.07
N GLY A 217 4.64 26.77 -8.41
CA GLY A 217 5.91 26.60 -9.12
C GLY A 217 6.42 25.17 -9.15
N ALA A 218 5.54 24.17 -9.22
CA ALA A 218 5.92 22.78 -9.41
C ALA A 218 6.85 22.61 -10.63
N THR A 219 7.96 21.89 -10.45
CA THR A 219 8.96 21.66 -11.51
C THR A 219 9.22 20.18 -11.74
N ILE A 220 9.57 19.83 -12.97
CA ILE A 220 9.96 18.45 -13.35
C ILE A 220 11.21 18.02 -12.56
N GLU A 221 12.16 18.92 -12.35
CA GLU A 221 13.39 18.65 -11.63
C GLU A 221 13.13 18.24 -10.18
N GLN A 222 12.19 18.92 -9.51
CA GLN A 222 11.77 18.58 -8.15
C GLN A 222 11.04 17.23 -8.11
N ALA A 223 10.11 16.97 -9.04
CA ALA A 223 9.46 15.66 -9.16
C ALA A 223 10.50 14.53 -9.32
N MET A 224 11.48 14.70 -10.21
CA MET A 224 12.56 13.73 -10.42
C MET A 224 13.45 13.57 -9.17
N SER A 225 13.69 14.64 -8.42
CA SER A 225 14.43 14.58 -7.17
C SER A 225 13.68 13.77 -6.10
N LEU A 226 12.37 13.98 -5.97
CA LEU A 226 11.51 13.23 -5.06
C LEU A 226 11.49 11.74 -5.42
N ALA A 227 11.34 11.39 -6.70
CA ALA A 227 11.35 9.99 -7.13
C ALA A 227 12.71 9.31 -6.92
N ARG A 228 13.83 10.01 -7.14
CA ARG A 228 15.16 9.49 -6.78
C ARG A 228 15.27 9.24 -5.28
N ARG A 229 14.76 10.16 -4.45
CA ARG A 229 14.72 9.98 -2.99
C ARG A 229 13.85 8.78 -2.62
N ALA A 230 12.73 8.55 -3.29
CA ALA A 230 11.89 7.37 -3.07
C ALA A 230 12.68 6.07 -3.27
N VAL A 231 13.43 5.96 -4.38
CA VAL A 231 14.28 4.78 -4.66
C VAL A 231 15.42 4.65 -3.65
N GLN A 232 16.00 5.76 -3.16
CA GLN A 232 17.02 5.73 -2.12
C GLN A 232 16.48 5.26 -0.77
N MET A 233 15.28 5.70 -0.39
CA MET A 233 14.63 5.30 0.86
C MET A 233 14.12 3.85 0.81
N GLY A 234 13.69 3.38 -0.37
CA GLY A 234 13.22 2.01 -0.59
C GLY A 234 13.81 1.40 -1.86
N PRO A 235 15.05 0.89 -1.83
CA PRO A 235 15.66 0.23 -2.99
C PRO A 235 14.94 -1.04 -3.45
N THR A 236 14.07 -1.59 -2.61
CA THR A 236 13.21 -2.74 -2.92
C THR A 236 11.73 -2.38 -3.02
N SER A 237 11.38 -1.09 -2.97
CA SER A 237 10.01 -0.61 -3.05
C SER A 237 9.50 -0.67 -4.50
N PRO A 238 8.52 -1.51 -4.84
CA PRO A 238 7.91 -1.51 -6.17
C PRO A 238 7.30 -0.14 -6.52
N TYR A 239 6.70 0.56 -5.56
CA TYR A 239 6.10 1.88 -5.76
C TYR A 239 7.13 2.95 -6.13
N ALA A 240 8.31 2.94 -5.50
CA ALA A 240 9.38 3.88 -5.84
C ALA A 240 9.88 3.70 -7.28
N HIS A 241 10.01 2.44 -7.71
CA HIS A 241 10.42 2.11 -9.08
C HIS A 241 9.31 2.47 -10.08
N ARG A 242 8.03 2.20 -9.74
CA ARG A 242 6.87 2.61 -10.55
C ARG A 242 6.81 4.12 -10.74
N ALA A 243 6.94 4.90 -9.66
CA ALA A 243 6.90 6.36 -9.72
C ALA A 243 8.03 6.91 -10.60
N TYR A 244 9.26 6.42 -10.43
CA TYR A 244 10.38 6.88 -11.24
C TYR A 244 10.23 6.48 -12.72
N GLY A 245 9.69 5.30 -13.00
CA GLY A 245 9.34 4.88 -14.35
C GLY A 245 8.25 5.76 -14.98
N TYR A 246 7.19 6.07 -14.21
CA TYR A 246 6.08 6.91 -14.67
C TYR A 246 6.56 8.32 -15.04
N LEU A 247 7.37 8.95 -14.19
CA LEU A 247 7.98 10.24 -14.49
C LEU A 247 8.79 10.19 -15.80
N ASN A 248 9.63 9.18 -15.99
CA ASN A 248 10.38 9.01 -17.24
C ASN A 248 9.47 8.81 -18.45
N SER A 249 8.34 8.12 -18.31
CA SER A 249 7.35 7.97 -19.36
C SER A 249 6.78 9.32 -19.79
N ARG A 250 6.39 10.15 -18.83
CA ARG A 250 5.81 11.49 -19.08
C ARG A 250 6.82 12.46 -19.70
N LEU A 251 8.12 12.23 -19.47
CA LEU A 251 9.21 13.00 -20.07
C LEU A 251 9.68 12.47 -21.43
N GLY A 252 9.07 11.40 -21.94
CA GLY A 252 9.44 10.79 -23.23
C GLY A 252 10.69 9.90 -23.17
N ASN A 253 11.21 9.60 -21.98
CA ASN A 253 12.33 8.70 -21.77
C ASN A 253 11.85 7.23 -21.73
N SER A 254 11.29 6.74 -22.84
CA SER A 254 10.55 5.47 -22.89
C SER A 254 11.36 4.24 -22.46
N GLU A 255 12.63 4.13 -22.86
CA GLU A 255 13.47 3.00 -22.44
C GLU A 255 13.73 2.98 -20.93
N GLU A 256 13.92 4.16 -20.35
CA GLU A 256 14.13 4.30 -18.91
C GLU A 256 12.83 4.00 -18.13
N SER A 257 11.69 4.48 -18.64
CA SER A 257 10.37 4.12 -18.11
C SER A 257 10.16 2.60 -18.05
N ILE A 258 10.37 1.92 -19.18
CA ILE A 258 10.24 0.45 -19.29
C ILE A 258 11.16 -0.25 -18.30
N ARG A 259 12.42 0.20 -18.18
CA ARG A 259 13.40 -0.41 -17.27
C ARG A 259 12.95 -0.33 -15.81
N TRP A 260 12.49 0.84 -15.36
CA TRP A 260 12.05 1.03 -13.98
C TRP A 260 10.71 0.36 -13.69
N MET A 261 9.74 0.43 -14.60
CA MET A 261 8.45 -0.23 -14.41
C MET A 261 8.58 -1.76 -14.46
N ARG A 262 9.47 -2.30 -15.31
CA ARG A 262 9.82 -3.74 -15.26
C ARG A 262 10.36 -4.10 -13.88
N LYS A 263 11.26 -3.29 -13.33
CA LYS A 263 11.82 -3.54 -12.00
C LYS A 263 10.75 -3.51 -10.92
N ALA A 264 9.78 -2.60 -10.99
CA ALA A 264 8.63 -2.58 -10.09
C ALA A 264 7.84 -3.89 -10.15
N TYR A 265 7.55 -4.38 -11.35
CA TYR A 265 6.86 -5.66 -11.55
C TYR A 265 7.67 -6.86 -11.02
N GLU A 266 8.99 -6.91 -11.26
CA GLU A 266 9.86 -7.95 -10.73
C GLU A 266 9.95 -7.94 -9.18
N LEU A 267 9.86 -6.76 -8.57
CA LEU A 267 9.86 -6.60 -7.11
C LEU A 267 8.56 -7.10 -6.49
N ASN A 268 7.42 -6.86 -7.14
CA ASN A 268 6.13 -7.35 -6.67
C ASN A 268 5.24 -7.89 -7.81
N PRO A 269 5.36 -9.18 -8.16
CA PRO A 269 4.47 -9.82 -9.13
C PRO A 269 3.07 -10.10 -8.56
N TYR A 270 2.87 -9.94 -7.24
CA TYR A 270 1.57 -10.17 -6.58
C TYR A 270 0.69 -8.92 -6.54
N ASP A 271 1.21 -7.77 -6.96
CA ASP A 271 0.47 -6.54 -7.20
C ASP A 271 0.30 -6.34 -8.70
N LEU A 272 -0.90 -6.65 -9.20
CA LEU A 272 -1.25 -6.54 -10.61
C LEU A 272 -1.18 -5.09 -11.11
N SER A 273 -1.17 -4.08 -10.22
CA SER A 273 -0.90 -2.70 -10.62
C SER A 273 0.54 -2.47 -11.06
N MET A 274 1.50 -3.26 -10.59
CA MET A 274 2.89 -3.23 -11.07
C MET A 274 3.02 -3.87 -12.45
N ALA A 275 2.31 -4.98 -12.68
CA ALA A 275 2.19 -5.58 -14.01
C ALA A 275 1.54 -4.60 -15.00
N ALA A 276 0.45 -3.96 -14.59
CA ALA A 276 -0.25 -2.96 -15.38
C ALA A 276 0.63 -1.74 -15.68
N ALA A 277 1.40 -1.24 -14.70
CA ALA A 277 2.33 -0.12 -14.92
C ALA A 277 3.41 -0.49 -15.94
N TYR A 278 4.01 -1.68 -15.82
CA TYR A 278 4.99 -2.17 -16.80
C TYR A 278 4.39 -2.31 -18.20
N ALA A 279 3.20 -2.90 -18.30
CA ALA A 279 2.48 -3.02 -19.55
C ALA A 279 2.15 -1.66 -20.17
N TYR A 280 1.76 -0.68 -19.35
CA TYR A 280 1.51 0.69 -19.78
C TYR A 280 2.79 1.32 -20.35
N GLY A 281 3.92 1.20 -19.65
CA GLY A 281 5.21 1.66 -20.15
C GLY A 281 5.59 1.06 -21.52
N LEU A 282 5.29 -0.23 -21.73
CA LEU A 282 5.49 -0.89 -23.03
C LEU A 282 4.54 -0.33 -24.11
N ILE A 283 3.25 -0.21 -23.81
CA ILE A 283 2.22 0.26 -24.75
C ILE A 283 2.53 1.68 -25.22
N PHE A 284 2.82 2.60 -24.30
CA PHE A 284 3.11 4.00 -24.66
C PHE A 284 4.49 4.20 -25.29
N ALA A 285 5.38 3.22 -25.20
CA ALA A 285 6.61 3.15 -25.98
C ALA A 285 6.44 2.53 -27.38
N GLY A 286 5.21 2.13 -27.76
CA GLY A 286 4.92 1.50 -29.04
C GLY A 286 5.11 -0.02 -29.07
N ARG A 287 5.44 -0.65 -27.94
CA ARG A 287 5.65 -2.10 -27.81
C ARG A 287 4.33 -2.83 -27.52
N TYR A 288 3.31 -2.57 -28.34
CA TYR A 288 1.93 -3.01 -28.13
C TYR A 288 1.81 -4.54 -27.99
N ARG A 289 2.50 -5.30 -28.84
CA ARG A 289 2.46 -6.77 -28.83
C ARG A 289 3.00 -7.39 -27.53
N GLU A 290 3.83 -6.66 -26.80
CA GLU A 290 4.41 -7.11 -25.53
C GLU A 290 3.59 -6.63 -24.34
N GLY A 291 3.14 -5.36 -24.34
CA GLY A 291 2.42 -4.78 -23.21
C GLY A 291 0.96 -5.23 -23.13
N THR A 292 0.24 -5.27 -24.24
CA THR A 292 -1.21 -5.56 -24.25
C THR A 292 -1.58 -6.89 -23.59
N PRO A 293 -0.88 -8.02 -23.83
CA PRO A 293 -1.19 -9.29 -23.15
C PRO A 293 -0.99 -9.23 -21.63
N ILE A 294 0.02 -8.50 -21.15
CA ILE A 294 0.31 -8.36 -19.72
C ILE A 294 -0.81 -7.56 -19.04
N LEU A 295 -1.20 -6.43 -19.63
CA LEU A 295 -2.29 -5.61 -19.09
C LEU A 295 -3.63 -6.36 -19.13
N ALA A 296 -3.87 -7.15 -20.18
CA ALA A 296 -5.11 -7.92 -20.32
C ALA A 296 -5.21 -8.98 -19.22
N HIS A 297 -4.12 -9.71 -18.98
CA HIS A 297 -4.06 -10.68 -17.89
C HIS A 297 -4.26 -10.03 -16.51
N ALA A 298 -3.65 -8.86 -16.26
CA ALA A 298 -3.85 -8.12 -15.03
C ALA A 298 -5.33 -7.72 -14.84
N ALA A 299 -5.97 -7.18 -15.88
CA ALA A 299 -7.38 -6.80 -15.85
C ALA A 299 -8.33 -7.99 -15.69
N GLU A 300 -8.06 -9.12 -16.36
CA GLU A 300 -8.86 -10.35 -16.27
C GLU A 300 -8.76 -11.01 -14.88
N THR A 301 -7.61 -10.88 -14.23
CA THR A 301 -7.32 -11.51 -12.93
C THR A 301 -7.78 -10.64 -11.76
N SER A 302 -7.81 -9.32 -11.93
CA SER A 302 -8.29 -8.40 -10.90
C SER A 302 -9.81 -8.28 -10.93
N SER A 303 -10.46 -8.36 -9.76
CA SER A 303 -11.91 -8.19 -9.67
C SER A 303 -12.38 -6.73 -9.81
N ALA A 304 -11.45 -5.78 -9.64
CA ALA A 304 -11.65 -4.36 -9.87
C ALA A 304 -10.30 -3.71 -10.21
N HIS A 305 -10.32 -2.69 -11.05
CA HIS A 305 -9.12 -1.97 -11.48
C HIS A 305 -9.48 -0.55 -11.92
N PRO A 306 -8.54 0.42 -11.86
CA PRO A 306 -8.80 1.80 -12.26
C PRO A 306 -8.89 1.95 -13.78
N THR A 307 -9.66 2.94 -14.23
CA THR A 307 -10.01 3.20 -15.64
C THR A 307 -8.82 3.42 -16.57
N TRP A 308 -7.65 3.77 -16.04
CA TRP A 308 -6.44 3.90 -16.87
C TRP A 308 -5.96 2.54 -17.41
N TRP A 309 -6.32 1.41 -16.78
CA TRP A 309 -6.02 0.07 -17.30
C TRP A 309 -6.85 -0.17 -18.56
N ASP A 310 -8.15 0.12 -18.50
CA ASP A 310 -9.06 0.03 -19.66
C ASP A 310 -8.56 0.90 -20.81
N TYR A 311 -8.15 2.14 -20.51
CA TYR A 311 -7.57 3.02 -21.52
C TYR A 311 -6.28 2.45 -22.13
N GLY A 312 -5.37 1.94 -21.31
CA GLY A 312 -4.15 1.28 -21.79
C GLY A 312 -4.46 0.07 -22.68
N LEU A 313 -5.44 -0.74 -22.30
CA LEU A 313 -5.91 -1.89 -23.08
C LEU A 313 -6.50 -1.46 -24.41
N PHE A 314 -7.37 -0.45 -24.39
CA PHE A 314 -7.94 0.13 -25.59
C PHE A 314 -6.83 0.56 -26.56
N VAL A 315 -5.87 1.37 -26.10
CA VAL A 315 -4.74 1.84 -26.92
C VAL A 315 -3.94 0.65 -27.44
N GLY A 316 -3.60 -0.30 -26.58
CA GLY A 316 -2.81 -1.48 -26.94
C GLY A 316 -3.48 -2.35 -28.01
N GLN A 317 -4.79 -2.60 -27.90
CA GLN A 317 -5.57 -3.38 -28.85
C GLN A 317 -5.80 -2.63 -30.15
N PHE A 318 -6.15 -1.34 -30.07
CA PHE A 318 -6.36 -0.47 -31.23
C PHE A 318 -5.10 -0.38 -32.09
N MET A 319 -3.95 -0.11 -31.46
CA MET A 319 -2.67 0.02 -32.17
C MET A 319 -2.15 -1.33 -32.69
N ALA A 320 -2.58 -2.45 -32.11
CA ALA A 320 -2.32 -3.79 -32.63
C ALA A 320 -3.25 -4.20 -33.79
N GLY A 321 -4.30 -3.42 -34.07
CA GLY A 321 -5.28 -3.66 -35.12
C GLY A 321 -6.45 -4.58 -34.71
N ASP A 322 -6.60 -4.92 -33.43
CA ASP A 322 -7.71 -5.72 -32.91
C ASP A 322 -8.88 -4.82 -32.49
N MET A 323 -9.62 -4.33 -33.48
CA MET A 323 -10.73 -3.39 -33.28
C MET A 323 -11.87 -3.96 -32.42
N ASN A 324 -12.06 -5.28 -32.43
CA ASN A 324 -13.10 -5.94 -31.62
C ASN A 324 -12.73 -5.89 -30.14
N LYS A 325 -11.48 -6.23 -29.79
CA LYS A 325 -11.02 -6.14 -28.40
C LYS A 325 -10.87 -4.70 -27.93
N ALA A 326 -10.48 -3.78 -28.81
CA ALA A 326 -10.45 -2.36 -28.49
C ALA A 326 -11.83 -1.85 -28.07
N ALA A 327 -12.88 -2.17 -28.83
CA ALA A 327 -14.25 -1.76 -28.49
C ALA A 327 -14.79 -2.38 -27.19
N LEU A 328 -14.26 -3.52 -26.74
CA LEU A 328 -14.61 -4.12 -25.46
C LEU A 328 -13.91 -3.44 -24.27
N ALA A 329 -12.80 -2.75 -24.52
CA ALA A 329 -12.00 -2.04 -23.51
C ALA A 329 -12.30 -0.53 -23.45
N SER A 330 -13.25 -0.01 -24.24
CA SER A 330 -13.60 1.41 -24.34
C SER A 330 -14.77 1.83 -23.45
#